data_AF-T0HCZ6-F1
#
_entry.id   AF-T0HCZ6-F1
#
_cell.length_a   1.000
_cell.length_b   1.000
_cell.length_c   1.000
_cell.angle_alpha   90.00
_cell.angle_beta   90.00
_cell.angle_gamma   90.00
#
_symmetry.space_group_name_H-M   'P 1'
#
loop_
_entity.id
_entity.type
_entity.pdbx_description
1 polymer ?
#
loop_
_entity_poly.entity_id
_entity_poly.type
_entity_poly.pdbx_seq_one_letter_code
_entity_poly.pdbx_strand_id
1 'polypeptide(L)'
;MKGRRRKVSTMVGKPPLERAARAIIDAAQEQGAYVGGEPDNLRSVPIDGVIDAEAMVRAVLAAIREPSEAMERAGWTADLPFTPSIKVGTVWRAMIDAMLEERP
;
A
#
# COMPACT_ATOMS: atom_id res chain seq x y z
N MET A 1 31.29 -4.69 16.63
CA MET A 1 29.96 -5.03 16.11
C MET A 1 29.35 -3.80 15.45
N LYS A 2 29.20 -3.79 14.12
CA LYS A 2 28.78 -2.60 13.36
C LYS A 2 27.27 -2.64 13.19
N GLY A 3 26.55 -1.81 13.94
CA GLY A 3 25.09 -1.71 13.90
C GLY A 3 24.62 -1.28 12.50
N ARG A 4 23.94 -2.20 11.80
CA ARG A 4 23.33 -1.95 10.48
C ARG A 4 22.09 -1.09 10.71
N ARG A 5 22.22 0.24 10.62
CA ARG A 5 21.08 1.16 10.57
C ARG A 5 20.22 0.75 9.37
N ARG A 6 19.03 0.19 9.61
CA ARG A 6 18.01 0.02 8.56
C ARG A 6 17.67 1.43 8.07
N LYS A 7 18.02 1.74 6.83
CA LYS A 7 17.50 2.92 6.14
C LYS A 7 15.99 2.70 6.02
N VAL A 8 15.21 3.45 6.79
CA VAL A 8 13.77 3.59 6.55
C VAL A 8 13.65 4.34 5.24
N SER A 9 13.54 3.58 4.15
CA SER A 9 13.26 4.13 2.82
C SER A 9 11.85 4.71 2.88
N THR A 10 11.73 6.02 2.99
CA THR A 10 10.45 6.71 2.90
C THR A 10 9.86 6.42 1.52
N MET A 11 8.87 5.53 1.44
CA MET A 11 8.23 5.09 0.19
C MET A 11 7.38 6.16 -0.49
N VAL A 12 7.46 7.41 -0.03
CA VAL A 12 6.63 8.54 -0.43
C VAL A 12 6.77 8.88 -1.93
N GLY A 13 7.83 8.43 -2.61
CA GLY A 13 8.02 8.60 -4.07
C GLY A 13 7.80 7.35 -4.93
N LYS A 14 7.37 6.21 -4.36
CA LYS A 14 7.15 4.97 -5.12
C LYS A 14 5.73 4.88 -5.68
N PRO A 15 5.54 4.24 -6.86
CA PRO A 15 4.21 3.95 -7.39
C PRO A 15 3.34 3.18 -6.36
N PRO A 16 2.02 3.43 -6.30
CA PRO A 16 1.13 2.77 -5.34
C PRO A 16 1.20 1.24 -5.42
N LEU A 17 1.33 0.69 -6.62
CA LEU A 17 1.48 -0.75 -6.83
C LEU A 17 2.73 -1.31 -6.13
N GLU A 18 3.87 -0.63 -6.22
CA GLU A 18 5.10 -1.06 -5.53
C GLU A 18 4.92 -0.99 -4.00
N ARG A 19 4.22 0.04 -3.50
CA ARG A 19 3.96 0.16 -2.07
C ARG A 19 3.03 -0.93 -1.57
N ALA A 20 1.99 -1.26 -2.33
CA ALA A 20 1.10 -2.37 -2.05
C ALA A 20 1.85 -3.72 -2.03
N ALA A 21 2.66 -3.99 -3.05
CA ALA A 21 3.43 -5.23 -3.14
C ALA A 21 4.43 -5.36 -1.97
N ARG A 22 5.08 -4.26 -1.59
CA ARG A 22 5.94 -4.24 -0.38
C ARG A 22 5.13 -4.49 0.89
N ALA A 23 3.95 -3.87 1.04
CA ALA A 23 3.10 -4.08 2.20
C ALA A 23 2.65 -5.55 2.36
N ILE A 24 2.41 -6.26 1.26
CA ILE A 24 2.12 -7.69 1.29
C ILE A 24 3.29 -8.48 1.87
N ILE A 25 4.51 -8.20 1.39
CA ILE A 25 5.73 -8.86 1.88
C ILE A 25 5.95 -8.59 3.36
N ASP A 26 5.83 -7.32 3.76
CA ASP A 26 6.07 -6.90 5.14
C ASP A 26 5.02 -7.52 6.08
N ALA A 27 3.73 -7.52 5.70
CA ALA A 27 2.67 -8.13 6.48
C ALA A 27 2.82 -9.67 6.59
N ALA A 28 3.22 -10.35 5.51
CA ALA A 28 3.50 -11.79 5.56
C ALA A 28 4.68 -12.12 6.50
N GLN A 29 5.69 -11.26 6.54
CA GLN A 29 6.82 -11.39 7.46
C GLN A 29 6.41 -11.13 8.92
N GLU A 30 5.59 -10.11 9.17
CA GLU A 30 5.09 -9.78 10.50
C GLU A 30 4.20 -10.89 11.07
N GLN A 31 3.42 -11.57 10.22
CA GLN A 31 2.60 -12.71 10.60
C GLN A 31 3.39 -14.02 10.77
N GLY A 32 4.71 -14.00 10.55
CA GLY A 32 5.57 -15.19 10.69
C GLY A 32 5.35 -16.25 9.62
N ALA A 33 4.57 -15.97 8.58
CA ALA A 33 4.26 -16.88 7.49
C ALA A 33 5.33 -16.86 6.37
N TYR A 34 6.30 -15.94 6.45
CA TYR A 34 7.39 -15.82 5.49
C TYR A 34 8.46 -16.90 5.70
N VAL A 35 8.69 -17.73 4.68
CA VAL A 35 9.61 -18.89 4.77
C VAL A 35 11.04 -18.65 4.26
N GLY A 36 11.40 -17.41 3.92
CA GLY A 36 12.76 -17.09 3.44
C GLY A 36 12.91 -17.18 1.92
N GLY A 37 14.12 -16.86 1.43
CA GLY A 37 14.40 -16.54 0.03
C GLY A 37 14.60 -15.03 -0.15
N GLU A 38 15.27 -14.60 -1.24
CA GLU A 38 15.19 -13.19 -1.63
C GLU A 38 13.83 -12.96 -2.30
N PRO A 39 13.00 -12.01 -1.81
CA PRO A 39 11.81 -11.62 -2.53
C PRO A 39 12.24 -11.18 -3.94
N ASP A 40 11.71 -11.80 -4.99
CA ASP A 40 12.02 -11.40 -6.36
C ASP A 40 11.40 -10.03 -6.62
N ASN A 41 12.13 -8.96 -6.30
CA ASN A 41 11.83 -7.59 -6.71
C ASN A 41 10.34 -7.18 -6.59
N LEU A 42 9.67 -7.55 -5.50
CA LEU A 42 8.23 -7.28 -5.23
C LEU A 42 7.23 -8.09 -6.07
N ARG A 43 7.66 -9.11 -6.82
CA ARG A 43 6.80 -9.94 -7.69
C ARG A 43 6.19 -11.13 -6.96
N SER A 44 6.88 -11.70 -5.98
CA SER A 44 6.43 -12.87 -5.25
C SER A 44 6.93 -12.86 -3.81
N VAL A 45 6.14 -13.50 -2.94
CA VAL A 45 6.49 -13.75 -1.54
C VAL A 45 6.17 -15.22 -1.25
N PRO A 46 7.15 -16.04 -0.83
CA PRO A 46 6.87 -17.40 -0.41
C PRO A 46 6.23 -17.37 0.99
N ILE A 47 5.06 -17.99 1.10
CA ILE A 47 4.23 -18.04 2.32
C ILE A 47 4.00 -19.51 2.67
N ASP A 48 4.16 -19.86 3.95
CA ASP A 48 3.74 -21.13 4.54
C ASP A 48 2.87 -20.87 5.77
N GLY A 49 1.82 -21.67 5.93
CA GLY A 49 0.83 -21.52 6.99
C GLY A 49 -0.38 -20.65 6.62
N VAL A 50 -1.09 -20.20 7.65
CA VAL A 50 -2.33 -19.42 7.55
C VAL A 50 -2.01 -17.95 7.78
N ILE A 51 -2.51 -17.08 6.90
CA ILE A 51 -2.42 -15.63 7.04
C ILE A 51 -3.77 -15.04 7.42
N ASP A 52 -3.75 -13.99 8.22
CA ASP A 52 -4.88 -13.10 8.43
C ASP A 52 -5.05 -12.21 7.17
N ALA A 53 -6.03 -12.59 6.36
CA ALA A 53 -6.35 -11.92 5.10
C ALA A 53 -6.86 -10.48 5.33
N GLU A 54 -7.59 -10.23 6.42
CA GLU A 54 -8.10 -8.89 6.72
C GLU A 54 -6.94 -7.97 7.10
N ALA A 55 -6.04 -8.43 7.98
CA ALA A 55 -4.84 -7.69 8.34
C ALA A 55 -3.96 -7.38 7.10
N MET A 56 -3.84 -8.34 6.18
CA MET A 56 -3.12 -8.17 4.91
C MET A 56 -3.74 -7.06 4.04
N VAL A 57 -5.05 -7.09 3.84
CA VAL A 57 -5.77 -6.07 3.04
C VAL A 57 -5.66 -4.70 3.71
N ARG A 58 -5.80 -4.61 5.03
CA ARG A 58 -5.63 -3.36 5.79
C ARG A 58 -4.22 -2.77 5.60
N ALA A 59 -3.18 -3.61 5.63
CA ALA A 59 -1.81 -3.18 5.39
C ALA A 59 -1.63 -2.62 3.96
N VAL A 60 -2.21 -3.28 2.96
CA VAL A 60 -2.18 -2.81 1.56
C VAL A 60 -2.88 -1.47 1.40
N LEU A 61 -4.09 -1.33 1.93
CA LEU A 61 -4.88 -0.09 1.85
C LEU A 61 -4.14 1.08 2.50
N ALA A 62 -3.57 0.87 3.70
CA ALA A 62 -2.78 1.88 4.38
C ALA A 62 -1.55 2.31 3.55
N ALA A 63 -0.88 1.37 2.89
CA ALA A 63 0.30 1.66 2.07
C ALA A 63 -0.01 2.44 0.78
N ILE A 64 -1.25 2.38 0.28
CA ILE A 64 -1.71 3.12 -0.90
C ILE A 64 -2.60 4.32 -0.57
N ARG A 65 -2.73 4.66 0.72
CA ARG A 65 -3.56 5.77 1.21
C ARG A 65 -3.28 7.09 0.51
N GLU A 66 -2.00 7.41 0.29
CA GLU A 66 -1.64 8.62 -0.45
C GLU A 66 -1.63 8.35 -1.95
N PRO A 67 -2.37 9.12 -2.77
CA PRO A 67 -2.37 8.93 -4.22
C PRO A 67 -0.98 9.24 -4.81
N SER A 68 -0.72 8.74 -6.02
CA SER A 68 0.42 9.22 -6.82
C SER A 68 0.03 10.39 -7.71
N GLU A 69 1.00 11.19 -8.17
CA GLU A 69 0.76 12.27 -9.14
C GLU A 69 0.08 11.77 -10.42
N ALA A 70 0.38 10.54 -10.85
CA ALA A 70 -0.28 9.93 -12.00
C ALA A 70 -1.77 9.68 -11.74
N MET A 71 -2.14 9.27 -10.53
CA MET A 71 -3.55 9.10 -10.15
C MET A 71 -4.27 10.45 -10.04
N GLU A 72 -3.62 11.46 -9.46
CA GLU A 72 -4.19 12.80 -9.38
C GLU A 72 -4.46 13.39 -10.77
N ARG A 73 -3.50 13.25 -11.69
CA ARG A 73 -3.68 13.64 -13.11
C ARG A 73 -4.79 12.84 -13.78
N ALA A 74 -4.83 11.52 -13.59
CA ALA A 74 -5.86 10.66 -14.17
C ALA A 74 -7.27 11.08 -13.72
N GLY A 75 -7.43 11.44 -12.44
CA GLY A 75 -8.71 11.94 -11.92
C GLY A 75 -9.11 13.31 -12.46
N TRP A 76 -8.16 14.19 -12.79
CA TRP A 76 -8.45 15.46 -13.48
C TRP A 76 -8.82 15.29 -14.94
N THR A 77 -8.23 14.30 -15.62
CA THR A 77 -8.49 14.04 -17.05
C THR A 77 -9.71 13.15 -17.29
N ALA A 78 -10.25 12.51 -16.24
CA ALA A 78 -11.52 11.83 -16.35
C ALA A 78 -12.59 12.90 -16.56
N ASP A 79 -13.41 12.78 -17.62
CA ASP A 79 -14.55 13.65 -17.95
C ASP A 79 -15.66 13.56 -16.89
N LEU A 80 -15.29 13.90 -15.66
CA LEU A 80 -16.17 13.86 -14.52
C LEU A 80 -16.77 15.25 -14.36
N PRO A 81 -18.07 15.36 -14.04
CA PRO A 81 -18.73 16.63 -13.75
C PRO A 81 -18.23 17.27 -12.43
N PHE A 82 -17.06 16.87 -11.93
CA PHE A 82 -16.55 17.31 -10.63
C PHE A 82 -16.27 18.80 -10.64
N THR A 83 -16.89 19.48 -9.68
CA THR A 83 -16.61 20.85 -9.30
C THR A 83 -15.09 21.02 -9.11
N PRO A 84 -14.44 22.04 -9.71
CA PRO A 84 -12.99 22.28 -9.62
C PRO A 84 -12.42 22.38 -8.19
N SER A 85 -13.28 22.47 -7.17
CA SER A 85 -12.92 22.60 -5.76
C SER A 85 -12.57 21.29 -5.07
N ILE A 86 -12.98 20.13 -5.60
CA ILE A 86 -12.71 18.84 -4.95
C ILE A 86 -11.38 18.28 -5.46
N LYS A 87 -10.38 18.23 -4.58
CA LYS A 87 -9.09 17.60 -4.89
C LYS A 87 -9.27 16.09 -4.94
N VAL A 88 -9.00 15.47 -6.09
CA VAL A 88 -9.06 14.01 -6.31
C VAL A 88 -8.37 13.23 -5.19
N GLY A 89 -7.20 13.68 -4.75
CA GLY A 89 -6.48 13.03 -3.66
C GLY A 89 -7.21 13.03 -2.32
N THR A 90 -8.05 14.04 -2.05
CA THR A 90 -8.89 14.05 -0.84
C THR A 90 -9.97 12.98 -0.90
N VAL A 91 -10.60 12.80 -2.07
CA VAL A 91 -11.62 11.75 -2.27
C VAL A 91 -11.00 10.37 -2.13
N TRP A 92 -9.84 10.14 -2.76
CA TRP A 92 -9.11 8.88 -2.64
C TRP A 92 -8.79 8.51 -1.19
N ARG A 93 -8.21 9.46 -0.42
CA ARG A 93 -7.92 9.24 1.01
C ARG A 93 -9.19 8.93 1.79
N ALA A 94 -10.26 9.68 1.58
CA ALA A 94 -11.52 9.46 2.27
C ALA A 94 -12.13 8.07 1.99
N MET A 95 -12.05 7.59 0.75
CA MET A 95 -12.50 6.24 0.41
C MET A 95 -11.67 5.15 1.11
N ILE A 96 -10.34 5.32 1.18
CA ILE A 96 -9.47 4.38 1.90
C ILE A 96 -9.75 4.42 3.40
N ASP A 97 -9.88 5.62 3.97
CA ASP A 97 -10.18 5.79 5.40
C ASP A 97 -11.53 5.12 5.73
N ALA A 98 -12.57 5.29 4.88
CA ALA A 98 -13.85 4.60 5.04
C ALA A 98 -13.71 3.06 4.98
N MET A 99 -12.97 2.52 4.00
CA MET A 99 -12.73 1.06 3.92
C MET A 99 -11.97 0.51 5.13
N LEU A 100 -11.11 1.32 5.77
CA LEU A 100 -10.38 0.93 6.96
C LEU A 100 -11.22 1.08 8.24
N GLU A 101 -12.17 2.00 8.28
CA GLU A 101 -13.06 2.23 9.41
C GLU A 101 -14.25 1.26 9.44
N GLU A 102 -14.72 0.82 8.27
CA GLU A 102 -15.72 -0.23 8.15
C GLU A 102 -15.20 -1.52 8.79
N ARG A 103 -15.91 -1.99 9.82
CA ARG A 103 -15.74 -3.32 10.39
C ARG A 103 -16.86 -4.21 9.86
N PRO A 104 -16.57 -5.48 9.54
CA PRO A 104 -17.62 -6.46 9.26
C PRO A 104 -18.57 -6.65 10.45
#